data_AF-W4D5P0-F1
#
_entry.id   AF-W4D5P0-F1
#
_cell.length_a   1.000
_cell.length_b   1.000
_cell.length_c   1.000
_cell.angle_alpha   90.00
_cell.angle_beta   90.00
_cell.angle_gamma   90.00
#
_symmetry.space_group_name_H-M   'P 1'
#
loop_
_entity.id
_entity.type
_entity.pdbx_description
1 polymer ?
#
loop_
_entity_poly.entity_id
_entity_poly.type
_entity_poly.pdbx_seq_one_letter_code
_entity_poly.pdbx_strand_id
1 'polypeptide(L)'
;MRRGVILLLMVVLLTACGSSSKGLSTDDLAIVRVNDEKQIVSYGMSRALAEKVLGEGKEDDVTHFFRYENGVTIFYRDNAVVFIYMGEDSKGVYKTVQGAEINMNQDDLKKIYGENNFIEHKGKVSAYLYDSINKKYLADLEVNSEERDKFYEIVFSYESGEVKAIGLADHKAAVGGK
;
A
#
# COMPACT_ATOMS: atom_id res chain seq x y z
N MET A 1 -25.18 7.51 62.17
CA MET A 1 -25.41 6.69 60.94
C MET A 1 -25.87 7.62 59.81
N ARG A 2 -25.61 7.22 58.55
CA ARG A 2 -25.52 8.02 57.30
C ARG A 2 -24.11 8.60 57.12
N ARG A 3 -23.12 7.86 56.60
CA ARG A 3 -22.94 7.34 55.22
C ARG A 3 -23.16 8.44 54.18
N GLY A 4 -22.06 8.94 53.64
CA GLY A 4 -22.00 9.89 52.53
C GLY A 4 -20.57 10.03 52.04
N VAL A 5 -20.04 8.94 51.46
CA VAL A 5 -18.79 8.92 50.69
C VAL A 5 -19.05 9.66 49.39
N ILE A 6 -18.30 10.74 49.10
CA ILE A 6 -18.11 11.21 47.72
C ILE A 6 -16.62 11.53 47.54
N LEU A 7 -15.88 10.48 47.17
CA LEU A 7 -14.70 10.57 46.31
C LEU A 7 -15.17 11.02 44.92
N LEU A 8 -14.55 12.06 44.33
CA LEU A 8 -14.13 12.05 42.93
C LEU A 8 -13.42 13.37 42.56
N LEU A 9 -12.11 13.31 42.40
CA LEU A 9 -11.36 14.22 41.53
C LEU A 9 -10.05 13.51 41.13
N MET A 10 -10.23 12.37 40.48
CA MET A 10 -9.17 11.79 39.65
C MET A 10 -9.05 12.70 38.42
N VAL A 11 -8.03 13.55 38.45
CA VAL A 11 -7.57 14.30 37.29
C VAL A 11 -7.19 13.29 36.23
N VAL A 12 -8.01 13.21 35.18
CA VAL A 12 -7.79 12.38 34.01
C VAL A 12 -6.58 12.94 33.27
N LEU A 13 -5.40 12.38 33.55
CA LEU A 13 -4.24 12.48 32.69
C LEU A 13 -4.45 11.54 31.49
N LEU A 14 -5.30 11.94 30.55
CA LEU A 14 -5.33 11.38 29.20
C LEU A 14 -5.04 12.52 28.22
N THR A 15 -3.80 12.99 28.24
CA THR A 15 -3.26 13.78 27.13
C THR A 15 -2.16 12.97 26.46
N ALA A 16 -2.38 12.70 25.18
CA ALA A 16 -1.40 12.26 24.18
C ALA A 16 -0.76 10.87 24.38
N CYS A 17 -1.52 9.81 24.11
CA CYS A 17 -1.00 8.73 23.26
C CYS A 17 -1.51 8.99 21.84
N GLY A 18 -0.99 10.07 21.24
CA GLY A 18 -1.33 10.49 19.89
C GLY A 18 -0.37 9.87 18.90
N SER A 19 -0.92 9.26 17.85
CA SER A 19 -0.22 8.73 16.69
C SER A 19 0.54 7.41 16.89
N SER A 20 -0.18 6.30 17.14
CA SER A 20 0.15 5.12 16.34
C SER A 20 -0.40 5.38 14.95
N SER A 21 0.46 5.78 14.01
CA SER A 21 0.12 5.69 12.59
C SER A 21 -0.39 4.27 12.36
N LYS A 22 -1.62 4.13 11.86
CA LYS A 22 -2.18 2.82 11.56
C LYS A 22 -1.18 2.13 10.62
N GLY A 23 -0.72 0.93 10.99
CA GLY A 23 0.21 0.16 10.16
C GLY A 23 -0.42 -0.22 8.82
N LEU A 24 0.41 -0.65 7.85
CA LEU A 24 -0.11 -1.19 6.60
C LEU A 24 -0.71 -2.58 6.82
N SER A 25 -1.77 -2.86 6.08
CA SER A 25 -2.46 -4.14 6.02
C SER A 25 -2.73 -4.52 4.56
N THR A 26 -3.23 -5.72 4.33
CA THR A 26 -3.64 -6.16 2.99
C THR A 26 -4.76 -5.30 2.41
N ASP A 27 -5.59 -4.69 3.24
CA ASP A 27 -6.67 -3.80 2.81
C ASP A 27 -6.11 -2.51 2.17
N ASP A 28 -4.91 -2.11 2.57
CA ASP A 28 -4.20 -0.95 2.05
C ASP A 28 -3.52 -1.23 0.69
N LEU A 29 -3.30 -2.51 0.37
CA LEU A 29 -2.72 -2.97 -0.88
C LEU A 29 -3.83 -3.12 -1.94
N ALA A 30 -4.50 -2.01 -2.23
CA ALA A 30 -5.61 -1.97 -3.17
C ALA A 30 -5.65 -0.68 -3.99
N ILE A 31 -6.19 -0.80 -5.20
CA ILE A 31 -6.50 0.32 -6.09
C ILE A 31 -8.00 0.42 -6.32
N VAL A 32 -8.49 1.63 -6.56
CA VAL A 32 -9.88 1.93 -6.88
C VAL A 32 -9.97 2.81 -8.11
N ARG A 33 -11.06 2.69 -8.89
CA ARG A 33 -11.33 3.66 -9.96
C ARG A 33 -11.65 5.03 -9.36
N VAL A 34 -11.08 6.08 -9.93
CA VAL A 34 -11.30 7.47 -9.47
C VAL A 34 -12.79 7.86 -9.52
N ASN A 35 -13.52 7.38 -10.53
CA ASN A 35 -14.93 7.73 -10.74
C ASN A 35 -15.94 6.69 -10.19
N ASP A 36 -15.45 5.57 -9.63
CA ASP A 36 -16.29 4.52 -9.05
C ASP A 36 -15.50 3.75 -7.99
N GLU A 37 -15.54 4.23 -6.75
CA GLU A 37 -14.78 3.64 -5.64
C GLU A 37 -15.26 2.23 -5.24
N LYS A 38 -16.36 1.73 -5.83
CA LYS A 38 -16.80 0.33 -5.66
C LYS A 38 -16.03 -0.63 -6.57
N GLN A 39 -15.36 -0.12 -7.59
CA GLN A 39 -14.50 -0.89 -8.47
C GLN A 39 -13.09 -0.95 -7.88
N ILE A 40 -12.87 -1.99 -7.08
CA ILE A 40 -11.67 -2.20 -6.29
C ILE A 40 -10.93 -3.44 -6.80
N VAL A 41 -9.61 -3.34 -6.89
CA VAL A 41 -8.72 -4.50 -7.01
C VAL A 41 -7.79 -4.50 -5.82
N SER A 42 -7.80 -5.61 -5.07
CA SER A 42 -7.06 -5.73 -3.81
C SER A 42 -6.13 -6.92 -3.83
N TYR A 43 -5.06 -6.83 -3.05
CA TYR A 43 -4.25 -7.98 -2.67
C TYR A 43 -5.12 -9.16 -2.21
N GLY A 44 -4.76 -10.37 -2.62
CA GLY A 44 -5.49 -11.61 -2.34
C GLY A 44 -6.73 -11.84 -3.20
N MET A 45 -7.18 -10.86 -3.99
CA MET A 45 -8.29 -11.04 -4.92
C MET A 45 -7.94 -12.09 -5.98
N SER A 46 -8.91 -12.93 -6.38
CA SER A 46 -8.66 -13.89 -7.46
C SER A 46 -8.56 -13.18 -8.81
N ARG A 47 -7.80 -13.75 -9.75
CA ARG A 47 -7.70 -13.22 -11.12
C ARG A 47 -9.06 -12.96 -11.76
N ALA A 48 -9.98 -13.91 -11.64
CA ALA A 48 -11.32 -13.79 -12.20
C ALA A 48 -12.14 -12.63 -11.59
N LEU A 49 -11.89 -12.24 -10.33
CA LEU A 49 -12.52 -11.08 -9.72
C LEU A 49 -11.83 -9.78 -10.14
N ALA A 50 -10.50 -9.77 -10.25
CA ALA A 50 -9.75 -8.63 -10.76
C ALA A 50 -10.14 -8.30 -12.21
N GLU A 51 -10.29 -9.32 -13.07
CA GLU A 51 -10.70 -9.16 -14.47
C GLU A 51 -12.14 -8.63 -14.64
N LYS A 52 -13.01 -8.78 -13.63
CA LYS A 52 -14.34 -8.12 -13.64
C LYS A 52 -14.24 -6.60 -13.50
N VAL A 53 -13.14 -6.11 -12.92
CA VAL A 53 -12.92 -4.67 -12.67
C VAL A 53 -12.03 -4.07 -13.75
N LEU A 54 -10.96 -4.78 -14.11
CA LEU A 54 -9.92 -4.31 -15.03
C LEU A 54 -10.19 -4.67 -16.50
N GLY A 55 -11.11 -5.59 -16.76
CA GLY A 55 -11.23 -6.25 -18.06
C GLY A 55 -10.24 -7.40 -18.22
N GLU A 56 -10.19 -7.97 -19.42
CA GLU A 56 -9.31 -9.08 -19.75
C GLU A 56 -7.83 -8.64 -19.79
N GLY A 57 -6.98 -9.32 -19.04
CA GLY A 57 -5.55 -9.06 -19.00
C GLY A 57 -4.78 -9.88 -20.04
N LYS A 58 -3.63 -9.36 -20.48
CA LYS A 58 -2.67 -10.10 -21.33
C LYS A 58 -1.46 -10.50 -20.50
N GLU A 59 -1.18 -11.80 -20.43
CA GLU A 59 0.03 -12.32 -19.78
C GLU A 59 1.26 -11.98 -20.62
N ASP A 60 2.33 -11.58 -19.95
CA ASP A 60 3.68 -11.48 -20.50
C ASP A 60 4.40 -12.81 -20.29
N ASP A 61 4.70 -13.53 -21.37
CA ASP A 61 5.24 -14.90 -21.33
C ASP A 61 6.58 -15.03 -20.56
N VAL A 62 7.35 -13.94 -20.43
CA VAL A 62 8.66 -13.95 -19.80
C VAL A 62 8.55 -13.68 -18.31
N THR A 63 7.74 -12.70 -17.95
CA THR A 63 7.68 -12.17 -16.59
C THR A 63 6.47 -12.67 -15.79
N HIS A 64 5.50 -13.32 -16.45
CA HIS A 64 4.21 -13.75 -15.90
C HIS A 64 3.37 -12.61 -15.30
N PHE A 65 3.68 -11.35 -15.62
CA PHE A 65 2.82 -10.23 -15.30
C PHE A 65 1.65 -10.16 -16.27
N PHE A 66 0.48 -9.81 -15.74
CA PHE A 66 -0.70 -9.52 -16.53
C PHE A 66 -0.84 -8.03 -16.71
N ARG A 67 -0.82 -7.56 -17.96
CA ARG A 67 -1.06 -6.17 -18.32
C ARG A 67 -2.54 -5.97 -18.64
N TYR A 68 -3.11 -4.92 -18.07
CA TYR A 68 -4.49 -4.51 -18.25
C TYR A 68 -4.55 -3.15 -18.93
N GLU A 69 -5.71 -2.80 -19.46
CA GLU A 69 -5.94 -1.45 -19.98
C GLU A 69 -5.80 -0.38 -18.88
N ASN A 70 -5.50 0.85 -19.29
CA ASN A 70 -5.31 2.00 -18.39
C ASN A 70 -4.16 1.80 -17.38
N GLY A 71 -3.04 1.20 -17.84
CA GLY A 71 -1.77 1.26 -17.12
C GLY A 71 -1.65 0.39 -15.86
N VAL A 72 -2.56 -0.57 -15.64
CA VAL A 72 -2.48 -1.49 -14.50
C VAL A 72 -1.77 -2.78 -14.90
N THR A 73 -0.83 -3.23 -14.09
CA THR A 73 -0.14 -4.51 -14.24
C THR A 73 -0.23 -5.31 -12.94
N ILE A 74 -0.53 -6.61 -13.00
CA ILE A 74 -0.68 -7.46 -11.82
C ILE A 74 0.22 -8.68 -11.93
N PHE A 75 0.85 -9.06 -10.81
CA PHE A 75 1.40 -10.40 -10.65
C PHE A 75 0.46 -11.24 -9.78
N TYR A 76 0.20 -12.46 -10.25
CA TYR A 76 -0.60 -13.43 -9.52
C TYR A 76 0.31 -14.53 -8.98
N ARG A 77 0.08 -14.91 -7.72
CA ARG A 77 0.66 -16.09 -7.08
C ARG A 77 -0.49 -16.98 -6.63
N ASP A 78 -0.48 -18.24 -7.04
CA ASP A 78 -1.56 -19.20 -6.76
C ASP A 78 -2.96 -18.65 -7.13
N ASN A 79 -3.07 -17.96 -8.28
CA ASN A 79 -4.29 -17.33 -8.79
C ASN A 79 -4.83 -16.15 -7.94
N ALA A 80 -4.02 -15.62 -7.02
CA ALA A 80 -4.36 -14.46 -6.19
C ALA A 80 -3.44 -13.27 -6.48
N VAL A 81 -3.98 -12.05 -6.46
CA VAL A 81 -3.24 -10.79 -6.62
C VAL A 81 -2.21 -10.69 -5.49
N VAL A 82 -0.92 -10.55 -5.82
CA VAL A 82 0.14 -10.32 -4.82
C VAL A 82 0.97 -9.07 -5.08
N PHE A 83 0.84 -8.50 -6.28
CA PHE A 83 1.46 -7.25 -6.66
C PHE A 83 0.55 -6.51 -7.64
N ILE A 84 0.33 -5.23 -7.40
CA ILE A 84 -0.38 -4.31 -8.28
C ILE A 84 0.58 -3.19 -8.63
N TYR A 85 0.75 -2.92 -9.92
CA TYR A 85 1.51 -1.81 -10.45
C TYR A 85 0.59 -0.88 -11.23
N MET A 86 0.70 0.41 -10.94
CA MET A 86 0.08 1.51 -11.68
C MET A 86 1.18 2.29 -12.37
N GLY A 87 1.17 2.31 -13.72
CA GLY A 87 2.05 3.16 -14.54
C GLY A 87 1.35 4.43 -15.00
N GLU A 88 2.02 5.23 -15.84
CA GLU A 88 1.52 6.56 -16.26
C GLU A 88 0.11 6.54 -16.88
N ASP A 89 -0.22 5.52 -17.67
CA ASP A 89 -1.54 5.36 -18.30
C ASP A 89 -2.70 5.15 -17.30
N SER A 90 -2.40 4.94 -16.01
CA SER A 90 -3.40 4.85 -14.95
C SER A 90 -3.82 6.21 -14.37
N LYS A 91 -3.11 7.29 -14.74
CA LYS A 91 -3.39 8.65 -14.29
C LYS A 91 -4.84 9.06 -14.59
N GLY A 92 -5.53 9.60 -13.58
CA GLY A 92 -6.93 10.00 -13.66
C GLY A 92 -7.92 8.83 -13.74
N VAL A 93 -7.44 7.58 -13.80
CA VAL A 93 -8.28 6.39 -13.91
C VAL A 93 -8.29 5.62 -12.59
N TYR A 94 -7.12 5.39 -12.00
CA TYR A 94 -6.97 4.67 -10.75
C TYR A 94 -6.17 5.47 -9.71
N LYS A 95 -6.49 5.22 -8.45
CA LYS A 95 -5.74 5.69 -7.27
C LYS A 95 -5.64 4.53 -6.28
N THR A 96 -4.68 4.59 -5.36
CA THR A 96 -4.67 3.67 -4.21
C THR A 96 -5.90 3.91 -3.34
N VAL A 97 -6.32 2.93 -2.55
CA VAL A 97 -7.46 3.11 -1.61
C VAL A 97 -7.23 4.23 -0.60
N GLN A 98 -5.97 4.58 -0.32
CA GLN A 98 -5.59 5.70 0.54
C GLN A 98 -5.48 7.04 -0.21
N GLY A 99 -5.62 7.03 -1.53
CA GLY A 99 -5.73 8.22 -2.36
C GLY A 99 -4.47 8.62 -3.13
N ALA A 100 -3.41 7.80 -3.15
CA ALA A 100 -2.22 8.11 -3.93
C ALA A 100 -2.43 7.86 -5.43
N GLU A 101 -1.96 8.78 -6.26
CA GLU A 101 -2.14 8.76 -7.71
C GLU A 101 -0.82 9.10 -8.43
N ILE A 102 -0.72 8.69 -9.70
CA ILE A 102 0.31 9.18 -10.61
C ILE A 102 0.35 10.71 -10.61
N ASN A 103 1.55 11.28 -10.75
CA ASN A 103 1.88 12.69 -10.71
C ASN A 103 1.80 13.40 -9.34
N MET A 104 1.51 12.68 -8.24
CA MET A 104 1.71 13.27 -6.91
C MET A 104 3.20 13.53 -6.63
N ASN A 105 3.49 14.52 -5.78
CA ASN A 105 4.84 14.76 -5.26
C ASN A 105 5.06 14.00 -3.93
N GLN A 106 6.31 13.97 -3.46
CA GLN A 106 6.66 13.27 -2.21
C GLN A 106 5.93 13.81 -0.97
N ASP A 107 5.72 15.13 -0.88
CA ASP A 107 5.09 15.74 0.29
C ASP A 107 3.62 15.34 0.41
N ASP A 108 2.93 15.18 -0.72
CA ASP A 108 1.56 14.67 -0.74
C ASP A 108 1.50 13.20 -0.32
N LEU A 109 2.46 12.37 -0.75
CA LEU A 109 2.55 10.98 -0.29
C LEU A 109 2.81 10.88 1.22
N LYS A 110 3.69 11.73 1.76
CA LYS A 110 3.96 11.80 3.21
C LYS A 110 2.73 12.20 4.01
N LYS A 111 1.82 13.00 3.47
CA LYS A 111 0.53 13.32 4.11
C LYS A 111 -0.41 12.11 4.14
N ILE A 112 -0.36 11.25 3.11
CA ILE A 112 -1.20 10.05 3.00
C ILE A 112 -0.69 8.95 3.95
N TYR A 113 0.59 8.62 3.88
CA TYR A 113 1.18 7.43 4.52
C TYR A 113 2.03 7.74 5.76
N GLY A 114 2.25 9.02 6.05
CA GLY A 114 3.05 9.50 7.19
C GLY A 114 4.51 9.79 6.82
N GLU A 115 5.06 10.87 7.35
CA GLU A 115 6.44 11.27 7.08
C GLU A 115 7.48 10.37 7.77
N ASN A 116 7.21 9.96 9.02
CA ASN A 116 8.16 9.21 9.84
C ASN A 116 8.45 7.79 9.32
N ASN A 117 7.65 7.29 8.39
CA ASN A 117 7.76 5.94 7.83
C ASN A 117 8.30 5.94 6.39
N PHE A 118 8.65 7.11 5.86
CA PHE A 118 9.05 7.28 4.46
C PHE A 118 10.51 6.87 4.27
N ILE A 119 10.73 5.84 3.46
CA ILE A 119 12.06 5.38 3.06
C ILE A 119 12.39 6.01 1.71
N GLU A 120 13.48 6.76 1.62
CA GLU A 120 13.97 7.31 0.35
C GLU A 120 15.20 6.54 -0.15
N HIS A 121 15.17 6.11 -1.41
CA HIS A 121 16.28 5.44 -2.06
C HIS A 121 16.77 6.22 -3.29
N LYS A 122 17.93 6.85 -3.13
CA LYS A 122 18.67 7.56 -4.21
C LYS A 122 17.83 8.62 -4.96
N GLY A 123 16.83 9.22 -4.31
CA GLY A 123 15.99 10.29 -4.86
C GLY A 123 15.09 9.91 -6.04
N LYS A 124 15.06 8.64 -6.44
CA LYS A 124 14.27 8.15 -7.59
C LYS A 124 13.20 7.15 -7.19
N VAL A 125 13.35 6.55 -6.02
CA VAL A 125 12.41 5.59 -5.46
C VAL A 125 12.18 5.95 -4.01
N SER A 126 10.95 5.80 -3.56
CA SER A 126 10.63 5.80 -2.14
C SER A 126 9.68 4.67 -1.81
N ALA A 127 9.59 4.32 -0.54
CA ALA A 127 8.73 3.24 -0.10
C ALA A 127 8.21 3.44 1.31
N TYR A 128 7.12 2.73 1.59
CA TYR A 128 6.68 2.38 2.93
C TYR A 128 6.75 0.88 3.04
N LEU A 129 7.52 0.36 3.99
CA LEU A 129 7.68 -1.07 4.21
C LEU A 129 7.25 -1.39 5.65
N TYR A 130 6.32 -2.32 5.78
CA TYR A 130 5.71 -2.64 7.05
C TYR A 130 5.83 -4.13 7.36
N ASP A 131 6.40 -4.43 8.52
CA ASP A 131 6.47 -5.76 9.11
C ASP A 131 5.13 -6.10 9.79
N SER A 132 4.33 -6.95 9.15
CA SER A 132 3.00 -7.31 9.66
C SER A 132 3.04 -8.22 10.89
N ILE A 133 4.17 -8.90 11.13
CA ILE A 133 4.37 -9.78 12.30
C ILE A 133 4.64 -8.92 13.53
N ASN A 134 5.67 -8.07 13.44
CA ASN A 134 6.12 -7.22 14.55
C ASN A 134 5.35 -5.89 14.64
N LYS A 135 4.48 -5.63 13.66
CA LYS A 135 3.60 -4.46 13.60
C LYS A 135 4.34 -3.13 13.63
N LYS A 136 5.37 -3.00 12.79
CA LYS A 136 6.21 -1.80 12.72
C LYS A 136 6.60 -1.49 11.28
N TYR A 137 6.76 -0.20 10.98
CA TYR A 137 7.45 0.21 9.77
C TYR A 137 8.95 -0.06 9.88
N LEU A 138 9.56 -0.43 8.77
CA LEU A 138 11.01 -0.58 8.65
C LEU A 138 11.64 0.74 8.20
N ALA A 139 12.90 0.95 8.55
CA ALA A 139 13.65 2.16 8.21
C ALA A 139 14.43 2.02 6.88
N ASP A 140 14.55 0.80 6.37
CA ASP A 140 15.19 0.47 5.11
C ASP A 140 14.43 -0.67 4.41
N LEU A 141 14.86 -1.01 3.19
CA LEU A 141 14.25 -2.04 2.35
C LEU A 141 14.87 -3.43 2.54
N GLU A 142 15.82 -3.61 3.45
CA GLU A 142 16.53 -4.87 3.61
C GLU A 142 15.75 -5.81 4.52
N VAL A 143 15.13 -6.84 3.93
CA VAL A 143 14.36 -7.85 4.65
C VAL A 143 14.99 -9.23 4.52
N ASN A 144 15.19 -9.89 5.67
CA ASN A 144 15.64 -11.28 5.74
C ASN A 144 14.61 -12.22 5.07
N SER A 145 15.09 -13.29 4.43
CA SER A 145 14.40 -13.97 3.32
C SER A 145 13.24 -14.90 3.70
N GLU A 146 13.13 -15.38 4.93
CA GLU A 146 12.22 -16.50 5.24
C GLU A 146 10.74 -16.09 5.36
N GLU A 147 10.44 -14.81 5.61
CA GLU A 147 9.07 -14.34 5.89
C GLU A 147 8.65 -13.15 5.01
N ARG A 148 9.22 -13.04 3.81
CA ARG A 148 9.00 -11.86 2.93
C ARG A 148 7.53 -11.63 2.54
N ASP A 149 6.68 -12.65 2.53
CA ASP A 149 5.24 -12.49 2.27
C ASP A 149 4.48 -11.85 3.46
N LYS A 150 5.16 -11.64 4.59
CA LYS A 150 4.64 -10.96 5.79
C LYS A 150 5.06 -9.51 5.89
N PHE A 151 5.79 -9.00 4.90
CA PHE A 151 6.11 -7.59 4.80
C PHE A 151 5.27 -6.99 3.68
N TYR A 152 4.59 -5.89 3.98
CA TYR A 152 3.76 -5.18 3.01
C TYR A 152 4.45 -3.91 2.60
N GLU A 153 4.43 -3.63 1.31
CA GLU A 153 5.10 -2.48 0.76
C GLU A 153 4.28 -1.70 -0.25
N ILE A 154 4.52 -0.39 -0.21
CA ILE A 154 4.04 0.57 -1.19
C ILE A 154 5.26 1.30 -1.71
N VAL A 155 5.56 1.15 -3.00
CA VAL A 155 6.75 1.70 -3.64
C VAL A 155 6.34 2.75 -4.67
N PHE A 156 7.06 3.85 -4.70
CA PHE A 156 6.87 4.96 -5.62
C PHE A 156 8.13 5.17 -6.43
N SER A 157 8.00 5.24 -7.75
CA SER A 157 9.09 5.68 -8.64
C SER A 157 8.82 7.08 -9.15
N TYR A 158 9.86 7.90 -9.21
CA TYR A 158 9.76 9.32 -9.55
C TYR A 158 10.50 9.67 -10.84
N GLU A 159 9.93 10.59 -11.59
CA GLU A 159 10.60 11.32 -12.66
C GLU A 159 10.28 12.81 -12.53
N SER A 160 11.30 13.66 -12.59
CA SER A 160 11.17 15.11 -12.43
C SER A 160 10.42 15.54 -11.15
N GLY A 161 10.56 14.77 -10.06
CA GLY A 161 9.94 15.06 -8.76
C GLY A 161 8.49 14.57 -8.61
N GLU A 162 7.91 13.99 -9.65
CA GLU A 162 6.54 13.47 -9.67
C GLU A 162 6.53 11.94 -9.73
N VAL A 163 5.54 11.31 -9.09
CA VAL A 163 5.31 9.87 -9.17
C VAL A 163 4.96 9.46 -10.61
N LYS A 164 5.70 8.52 -11.18
CA LYS A 164 5.40 7.88 -12.48
C LYS A 164 4.95 6.43 -12.36
N ALA A 165 5.23 5.81 -11.22
CA ALA A 165 4.73 4.48 -10.93
C ALA A 165 4.47 4.27 -9.45
N ILE A 166 3.45 3.47 -9.16
CA ILE A 166 3.09 3.00 -7.82
C ILE A 166 3.03 1.48 -7.83
N GLY A 167 3.74 0.83 -6.92
CA GLY A 167 3.67 -0.61 -6.65
C GLY A 167 3.04 -0.88 -5.29
N LEU A 168 2.12 -1.84 -5.20
CA LEU A 168 1.49 -2.32 -3.97
C LEU A 168 1.69 -3.82 -3.88
N ALA A 169 2.37 -4.32 -2.84
CA ALA A 169 2.80 -5.71 -2.82
C ALA A 169 3.02 -6.28 -1.43
N ASP A 170 3.07 -7.61 -1.35
CA ASP A 170 3.96 -8.24 -0.38
C ASP A 170 5.42 -8.18 -0.85
N HIS A 171 6.37 -8.12 0.09
CA HIS A 171 7.78 -7.94 -0.23
C HIS A 171 8.37 -9.14 -0.97
N LYS A 172 7.79 -10.35 -0.84
CA LYS A 172 8.21 -11.52 -1.61
C LYS A 172 7.96 -11.31 -3.10
N ALA A 173 6.78 -10.83 -3.47
CA ALA A 173 6.44 -10.51 -4.85
C ALA A 173 7.29 -9.34 -5.40
N ALA A 174 7.54 -8.32 -4.58
CA ALA A 174 8.32 -7.16 -4.97
C ALA A 174 9.78 -7.47 -5.36
N VAL A 175 10.40 -8.44 -4.69
CA VAL A 175 11.78 -8.88 -4.97
C VAL A 175 11.87 -10.04 -5.95
N GLY A 176 10.78 -10.32 -6.69
CA GLY A 176 10.73 -11.36 -7.73
C GLY A 176 10.59 -12.79 -7.21
N GLY A 177 10.19 -12.97 -5.95
CA GLY A 177 9.88 -14.28 -5.38
C GLY A 177 8.53 -14.80 -5.88
N LYS A 178 8.55 -15.98 -6.51
CA LYS A 178 7.35 -16.74 -6.87
C LYS A 178 6.63 -17.28 -5.64
#